data_AF-A0AAW9B6U5-F1
#
_entry.id   AF-A0AAW9B6U5-F1
#
_cell.length_a   1.000
_cell.length_b   1.000
_cell.length_c   1.000
_cell.angle_alpha   90.00
_cell.angle_beta   90.00
_cell.angle_gamma   90.00
#
_symmetry.space_group_name_H-M   'P 1'
#
loop_
_entity.id
_entity.type
_entity.pdbx_description
1 polymer ?
#
loop_
_entity_poly.entity_id
_entity_poly.type
_entity_poly.pdbx_seq_one_letter_code
_entity_poly.pdbx_strand_id
1 'polypeptide(L)'
;MDKSEHCKEVYAYYGLAMYRAQCVEQSIIQLLIFCDLYEREAKSKHTQEEWEAKFDSFDQEVSDKTMGRLIGHLKSLNVLQATTESLLAKALKERNFLGF
;
A
#
# COMPACT_ATOMS: atom_id res chain seq x y z
N MET A 1 -32.65 -18.33 -8.40
CA MET A 1 -32.00 -17.49 -7.37
C MET A 1 -32.71 -16.16 -7.35
N ASP A 2 -33.09 -15.66 -6.17
CA ASP A 2 -33.65 -14.31 -6.03
C ASP A 2 -32.60 -13.29 -6.48
N LYS A 3 -32.98 -12.36 -7.37
CA LYS A 3 -32.08 -11.31 -7.87
C LYS A 3 -31.52 -10.46 -6.72
N SER A 4 -32.31 -10.25 -5.66
CA SER A 4 -31.89 -9.51 -4.48
C SER A 4 -30.72 -10.18 -3.76
N GLU A 5 -30.82 -11.49 -3.52
CA GLU A 5 -29.78 -12.26 -2.85
C GLU A 5 -28.52 -12.38 -3.70
N HIS A 6 -28.65 -12.53 -5.03
CA HIS A 6 -27.51 -12.49 -5.93
C HIS A 6 -26.73 -11.17 -5.86
N CYS A 7 -27.43 -10.04 -5.87
CA CYS A 7 -26.79 -8.73 -5.79
C CYS A 7 -26.03 -8.52 -4.47
N LYS A 8 -26.62 -8.96 -3.34
CA LYS A 8 -25.95 -8.88 -2.02
C LYS A 8 -24.66 -9.68 -1.99
N GLU A 9 -24.70 -10.90 -2.52
CA GLU A 9 -23.55 -11.78 -2.57
C GLU A 9 -22.41 -11.20 -3.42
N VAL A 10 -22.74 -10.67 -4.61
CA VAL A 10 -21.75 -10.01 -5.49
C VAL A 10 -21.10 -8.82 -4.79
N TYR A 11 -21.87 -7.95 -4.15
CA TYR A 11 -21.32 -6.80 -3.43
C TYR A 11 -20.49 -7.20 -2.21
N ALA A 12 -20.86 -8.28 -1.51
CA ALA A 12 -20.06 -8.79 -0.39
C ALA A 12 -18.69 -9.29 -0.86
N TYR A 13 -18.63 -10.05 -1.96
CA TYR A 13 -17.36 -10.50 -2.52
C TYR A 13 -16.51 -9.35 -3.06
N TYR A 14 -17.14 -8.38 -3.74
CA TYR A 14 -16.44 -7.18 -4.19
C TYR A 14 -15.85 -6.40 -3.01
N GLY A 15 -16.63 -6.15 -1.96
CA GLY A 15 -16.17 -5.45 -0.76
C GLY A 15 -14.99 -6.16 -0.10
N LEU A 16 -15.04 -7.49 0.01
CA LEU A 16 -13.93 -8.29 0.54
C LEU A 16 -12.68 -8.20 -0.36
N ALA A 17 -12.84 -8.24 -1.68
CA ALA A 17 -11.74 -8.11 -2.62
C ALA A 17 -11.06 -6.74 -2.53
N MET A 18 -11.86 -5.66 -2.48
CA MET A 18 -11.36 -4.30 -2.31
C MET A 18 -10.66 -4.10 -0.97
N TYR A 19 -11.22 -4.62 0.13
CA TYR A 19 -10.58 -4.57 1.43
C TYR A 19 -9.20 -5.25 1.43
N ARG A 20 -9.10 -6.44 0.82
CA ARG A 20 -7.81 -7.14 0.68
C ARG A 20 -6.80 -6.34 -0.15
N ALA A 21 -7.24 -5.71 -1.23
CA ALA A 21 -6.37 -4.83 -2.02
C ALA A 21 -5.86 -3.64 -1.20
N GLN A 22 -6.73 -3.01 -0.40
CA GLN A 22 -6.36 -1.93 0.51
C GLN A 22 -5.36 -2.38 1.58
N CYS A 23 -5.51 -3.58 2.15
CA CYS A 23 -4.52 -4.13 3.09
C CYS A 23 -3.13 -4.24 2.48
N VAL A 24 -3.02 -4.60 1.19
CA VAL A 24 -1.74 -4.64 0.48
C VAL A 24 -1.18 -3.22 0.29
N GLU A 25 -2.00 -2.25 -0.12
CA GLU A 25 -1.58 -0.84 -0.24
C GLU A 25 -1.03 -0.30 1.09
N GLN A 26 -1.73 -0.55 2.20
CA GLN A 26 -1.31 -0.14 3.55
C GLN A 26 -0.02 -0.83 4.00
N SER A 27 0.14 -2.12 3.66
CA SER A 27 1.38 -2.85 3.97
C SER A 27 2.58 -2.28 3.21
N ILE A 28 2.39 -1.81 1.96
CA ILE A 28 3.45 -1.15 1.19
C ILE A 28 3.82 0.20 1.83
N ILE A 29 2.83 0.98 2.29
CA ILE A 29 3.08 2.24 3.01
C ILE A 29 3.93 2.00 4.26
N GLN A 30 3.57 1.02 5.08
CA GLN A 30 4.34 0.64 6.26
C GLN A 30 5.78 0.22 5.90
N LEU A 31 5.96 -0.55 4.83
CA LEU A 31 7.30 -0.91 4.34
C LEU A 31 8.10 0.32 3.90
N LEU A 32 7.49 1.30 3.24
CA LEU A 32 8.17 2.54 2.86
C LEU A 32 8.59 3.35 4.09
N ILE A 33 7.77 3.40 5.15
CA ILE A 33 8.14 4.06 6.40
C ILE A 33 9.44 3.44 6.96
N PHE A 34 9.56 2.11 6.99
CA PHE A 34 10.75 1.47 7.53
C PHE A 34 11.95 1.49 6.58
N CYS A 35 11.74 1.14 5.31
CA CYS A 35 12.82 0.97 4.36
C CYS A 35 13.32 2.29 3.75
N ASP A 36 12.55 3.37 3.84
CA ASP A 36 12.90 4.67 3.28
C ASP A 36 13.03 5.75 4.37
N LEU A 37 11.93 6.13 5.02
CA LEU A 37 11.97 7.20 6.01
C LEU A 37 12.92 6.85 7.16
N TYR A 38 12.75 5.68 7.78
CA TYR A 38 13.57 5.29 8.91
C TYR A 38 15.04 5.12 8.52
N GLU A 39 15.35 4.47 7.39
CA GLU A 39 16.74 4.34 6.91
C GLU A 39 17.43 5.69 6.67
N ARG A 40 16.72 6.67 6.10
CA ARG A 40 17.28 8.03 5.87
C ARG A 40 17.52 8.78 7.18
N GLU A 41 16.64 8.61 8.15
CA GLU A 41 16.58 9.46 9.35
C GLU A 41 17.16 8.80 10.60
N ALA A 42 17.41 7.48 10.61
CA ALA A 42 17.87 6.73 11.79
C ALA A 42 19.20 7.23 12.36
N LYS A 43 20.02 7.89 11.55
CA LYS A 43 21.32 8.46 11.97
C LYS A 43 21.21 9.92 12.44
N SER A 44 20.08 10.57 12.19
CA SER A 44 19.81 11.94 12.58
C SER A 44 19.36 11.98 14.04
N LYS A 45 19.78 13.01 14.78
CA LYS A 45 19.22 13.30 16.10
C LYS A 45 17.99 14.18 15.90
N HIS A 46 16.84 13.69 16.31
CA HIS A 46 15.57 14.42 16.29
C HIS A 46 15.02 14.58 17.69
N THR A 47 14.34 15.70 17.95
CA THR A 47 13.38 15.73 19.04
C THR A 47 12.17 14.86 18.69
N GLN A 48 11.33 14.56 19.67
CA GLN A 48 10.11 13.80 19.42
C GLN A 48 9.21 14.52 18.41
N GLU A 49 9.04 15.83 18.57
CA GLU A 49 8.16 16.66 17.73
C GLU A 49 8.66 16.74 16.29
N GLU A 50 9.98 16.82 16.09
CA GLU A 50 10.59 16.79 14.76
C GLU A 50 10.36 15.44 14.06
N TRP A 51 10.48 14.35 14.82
CA TRP A 51 10.24 13.00 14.29
C TRP A 51 8.77 12.80 13.90
N GLU A 52 7.84 13.18 14.77
CA GLU A 52 6.39 13.10 14.51
C GLU A 52 6.02 13.90 13.26
N ALA A 53 6.50 15.15 13.12
CA ALA A 53 6.23 15.96 11.95
C ALA A 53 6.78 15.36 10.64
N LYS A 54 7.97 14.73 10.69
CA LYS A 54 8.55 14.02 9.54
C LYS A 54 7.74 12.77 9.18
N PHE A 55 7.34 12.00 10.19
CA PHE A 55 6.52 10.82 10.01
C PHE A 55 5.18 11.19 9.36
N ASP A 56 4.45 12.13 9.94
CA ASP A 56 3.13 12.56 9.45
C ASP A 56 3.22 13.11 8.02
N SER A 57 4.25 13.92 7.74
CA SER A 57 4.48 14.44 6.38
C SER A 57 4.76 13.32 5.38
N PHE A 58 5.55 12.31 5.76
CA PHE A 58 5.89 11.21 4.86
C PHE A 58 4.70 10.26 4.66
N ASP A 59 3.99 9.90 5.75
CA ASP A 59 2.80 9.06 5.72
C ASP A 59 1.71 9.66 4.83
N GLN A 60 1.47 10.97 4.95
CA GLN A 60 0.56 11.70 4.07
C GLN A 60 1.02 11.66 2.61
N GLU A 61 2.31 11.92 2.35
CA GLU A 61 2.86 11.91 0.99
C GLU A 61 2.71 10.55 0.30
N VAL A 62 2.95 9.45 1.02
CA VAL A 62 2.80 8.10 0.45
C VAL A 62 1.33 7.67 0.37
N SER A 63 0.50 8.04 1.34
CA SER A 63 -0.94 7.71 1.35
C SER A 63 -1.71 8.33 0.17
N ASP A 64 -1.26 9.48 -0.34
CA ASP A 64 -1.85 10.13 -1.52
C ASP A 64 -1.44 9.48 -2.86
N LYS A 65 -0.53 8.50 -2.85
CA LYS A 65 -0.04 7.83 -4.06
C LYS A 65 -0.91 6.62 -4.41
N THR A 66 -1.05 6.37 -5.72
CA THR A 66 -1.67 5.14 -6.21
C THR A 66 -0.80 3.91 -5.91
N MET A 67 -1.42 2.73 -5.79
CA MET A 67 -0.70 1.45 -5.57
C MET A 67 0.47 1.24 -6.54
N GLY A 68 0.30 1.59 -7.81
CA GLY A 68 1.38 1.47 -8.81
C GLY A 68 2.58 2.38 -8.50
N ARG A 69 2.33 3.61 -8.03
CA ARG A 69 3.40 4.54 -7.62
C ARG A 69 4.08 4.08 -6.32
N LEU A 70 3.30 3.54 -5.38
CA LEU A 70 3.82 2.94 -4.14
C LEU A 70 4.76 1.76 -4.43
N ILE A 71 4.34 0.84 -5.30
CA ILE A 71 5.18 -0.29 -5.75
C ILE A 71 6.45 0.22 -6.45
N GLY A 72 6.32 1.23 -7.32
CA GLY A 72 7.47 1.84 -8.00
C GLY A 72 8.49 2.42 -7.00
N HIS A 73 8.01 3.11 -5.97
CA HIS A 73 8.86 3.64 -4.90
C HIS A 73 9.56 2.50 -4.16
N LEU A 74 8.82 1.48 -3.71
CA LEU A 74 9.39 0.34 -2.97
C LEU A 74 10.44 -0.43 -3.80
N LYS A 75 10.23 -0.57 -5.11
CA LYS A 75 11.21 -1.18 -6.03
C LYS A 75 12.51 -0.38 -6.14
N SER A 76 12.43 0.95 -6.16
CA SER A 76 13.62 1.81 -6.24
C SER A 76 14.56 1.66 -5.04
N LEU A 77 14.05 1.20 -3.89
CA LEU A 77 14.85 0.91 -2.70
C LEU A 77 15.65 -0.39 -2.80
N ASN A 78 15.42 -1.23 -3.83
CA ASN A 78 16.07 -2.52 -4.04
C ASN A 78 15.99 -3.47 -2.82
N VAL A 79 14.92 -3.37 -2.03
CA VAL A 79 14.68 -4.20 -0.83
C VAL A 79 13.84 -5.44 -1.12
N LEU A 80 13.31 -5.58 -2.33
CA LEU A 80 12.39 -6.65 -2.71
C LEU A 80 13.09 -7.83 -3.39
N GLN A 81 12.64 -9.04 -3.07
CA GLN A 81 12.98 -10.23 -3.85
C GLN A 81 12.14 -10.28 -5.14
N ALA A 82 12.69 -10.89 -6.20
CA ALA A 82 12.02 -11.01 -7.50
C ALA A 82 10.63 -11.70 -7.41
N THR A 83 10.48 -12.66 -6.50
CA THR A 83 9.20 -13.33 -6.22
C THR A 83 8.16 -12.35 -5.69
N THR A 84 8.52 -11.52 -4.71
CA THR A 84 7.65 -10.48 -4.14
C THR A 84 7.28 -9.43 -5.19
N GLU A 85 8.23 -9.01 -6.03
CA GLU A 85 7.93 -8.09 -7.13
C GLU A 85 6.89 -8.65 -8.11
N SER A 86 7.01 -9.93 -8.46
CA SER A 86 6.05 -10.61 -9.33
C SER A 86 4.67 -10.69 -8.68
N LEU A 87 4.60 -10.97 -7.37
CA LEU A 87 3.35 -11.00 -6.63
C LEU A 87 2.69 -9.62 -6.56
N LEU A 88 3.45 -8.56 -6.30
CA LEU A 88 2.94 -7.18 -6.28
C LEU A 88 2.45 -6.73 -7.66
N ALA A 89 3.15 -7.12 -8.74
CA ALA A 89 2.72 -6.84 -10.10
C ALA A 89 1.39 -7.54 -10.44
N LYS A 90 1.19 -8.77 -9.95
CA LYS A 90 -0.08 -9.49 -10.07
C LYS A 90 -1.19 -8.81 -9.25
N ALA A 91 -0.91 -8.48 -7.98
CA ALA A 91 -1.86 -7.81 -7.10
C ALA A 91 -2.31 -6.45 -7.67
N LEU A 92 -1.42 -5.68 -8.28
CA LEU A 92 -1.76 -4.42 -8.94
C LEU A 92 -2.75 -4.63 -10.11
N LYS A 93 -2.56 -5.67 -10.92
CA LYS A 93 -3.49 -6.00 -12.01
C LYS A 93 -4.87 -6.36 -11.47
N GLU A 94 -4.92 -7.17 -10.42
CA GLU A 94 -6.17 -7.57 -9.76
C GLU A 94 -6.89 -6.37 -9.12
N ARG A 95 -6.15 -5.50 -8.42
CA ARG A 95 -6.68 -4.25 -7.86
C ARG A 95 -7.23 -3.33 -8.94
N ASN A 96 -6.51 -3.17 -10.05
CA ASN A 96 -6.98 -2.35 -11.16
C ASN A 96 -8.28 -2.89 -11.75
N PHE A 97 -8.43 -4.22 -11.86
CA PHE A 97 -9.67 -4.85 -12.32
C PHE A 97 -10.87 -4.51 -11.40
N LEU A 98 -10.66 -4.37 -10.09
CA LEU A 98 -11.73 -3.98 -9.16
C LEU A 98 -12.12 -2.50 -9.26
N GLY A 99 -11.25 -1.64 -9.81
CA GLY A 99 -11.51 -0.20 -9.93
C GLY A 99 -12.24 0.23 -11.21
N PHE A 100 -12.61 -0.72 -12.07
CA PHE A 100 -13.34 -0.50 -13.32
C PHE A 100 -14.75 -1.07 -13.26
#